data_AF-A0A1I1DBZ2-F1
#
_entry.id   AF-A0A1I1DBZ2-F1
#
_cell.length_a   1.000
_cell.length_b   1.000
_cell.length_c   1.000
_cell.angle_alpha   90.00
_cell.angle_beta   90.00
_cell.angle_gamma   90.00
#
_symmetry.space_group_name_H-M   'P 1'
#
loop_
_entity.id
_entity.type
_entity.pdbx_description
1 polymer ?
#
loop_
_entity_poly.entity_id
_entity_poly.type
_entity_poly.pdbx_seq_one_letter_code
_entity_poly.pdbx_strand_id
1 'polypeptide(L)'
;MLGGIAAGAAYYFGKDKVKGYSQALENLSFNLKSVNNISFDGLGGLSLKADVQIVNPSNLDLSIPGSMINIQQIEFFTKSGQLLGTANTNINNIAISAQGTKLLQNIPVQIPISQALGNISELLDIVGDSSNLNIATTIEIFGKQFTL
;
A
#
# COMPACT_ATOMS: atom_id res chain seq x y z
N MET A 1 35.77 0.43 32.61
CA MET A 1 34.63 1.24 32.13
C MET A 1 34.70 1.35 30.61
N LEU A 2 34.12 0.40 29.86
CA LEU A 2 34.09 0.43 28.37
C LEU A 2 32.69 0.14 27.79
N GLY A 3 31.70 -0.20 28.63
CA GLY A 3 30.35 -0.58 28.18
C GLY A 3 29.41 0.58 27.85
N GLY A 4 29.70 1.81 28.28
CA GLY A 4 28.81 2.97 28.10
C GLY A 4 28.84 3.59 26.70
N ILE A 5 30.01 3.61 26.06
CA ILE A 5 30.19 4.26 24.75
C ILE A 5 29.65 3.37 23.61
N ALA A 6 29.85 2.05 23.71
CA ALA A 6 29.34 1.10 22.73
C ALA A 6 27.79 1.06 22.72
N ALA A 7 27.16 1.10 23.89
CA ALA A 7 25.70 1.14 24.00
C ALA A 7 25.12 2.47 23.51
N GLY A 8 25.76 3.60 23.82
CA GLY A 8 25.34 4.93 23.36
C GLY A 8 25.46 5.10 21.84
N ALA A 9 26.56 4.64 21.25
CA ALA A 9 26.74 4.65 19.80
C ALA A 9 25.73 3.71 19.11
N ALA A 10 25.56 2.48 19.59
CA ALA A 10 24.58 1.55 19.02
C ALA A 10 23.14 2.08 19.09
N TYR A 11 22.77 2.76 20.18
CA TYR A 11 21.45 3.37 20.33
C TYR A 11 21.24 4.55 19.38
N TYR A 12 22.25 5.42 19.21
CA TYR A 12 22.18 6.57 18.31
C TYR A 12 22.13 6.15 16.84
N PHE A 13 23.05 5.26 16.42
CA PHE A 13 23.05 4.69 15.07
C PHE A 13 21.79 3.87 14.76
N GLY A 14 21.22 3.20 15.77
CA GLY A 14 19.95 2.49 15.64
C GLY A 14 18.77 3.43 15.40
N LYS A 15 18.69 4.55 16.13
CA LYS A 15 17.63 5.56 16.00
C LYS A 15 17.62 6.23 14.62
N ASP A 16 18.78 6.63 14.12
CA ASP A 16 18.88 7.32 12.83
C ASP A 16 18.51 6.40 11.67
N LYS A 17 18.90 5.12 11.74
CA LYS A 17 18.49 4.11 10.76
C LYS A 17 16.98 3.91 10.77
N VAL A 18 16.38 3.71 11.95
CA VAL A 18 14.92 3.52 12.07
C VAL A 18 14.16 4.72 11.55
N LYS A 19 14.62 5.94 11.83
CA LYS A 19 14.00 7.17 11.30
C LYS A 19 14.11 7.26 9.78
N GLY A 20 15.27 6.94 9.21
CA GLY A 20 15.46 6.92 7.75
C GLY A 20 14.52 5.93 7.06
N TYR A 21 14.34 4.74 7.63
CA TYR A 21 13.39 3.74 7.11
C TYR A 21 11.93 4.18 7.27
N SER A 22 11.54 4.77 8.41
CA SER A 22 10.20 5.37 8.57
C SER A 22 9.92 6.39 7.48
N GLN A 23 10.86 7.31 7.25
CA GLN A 23 10.73 8.33 6.21
C GLN A 23 10.67 7.73 4.80
N ALA A 24 11.47 6.71 4.50
CA ALA A 24 11.40 6.03 3.21
C ALA A 24 10.04 5.34 3.00
N LEU A 25 9.45 4.80 4.06
CA LEU A 25 8.14 4.16 4.04
C LEU A 25 7.00 5.16 3.91
N GLU A 26 7.08 6.29 4.63
CA GLU A 26 6.13 7.41 4.52
C GLU A 26 6.09 8.03 3.11
N ASN A 27 7.20 7.95 2.37
CA ASN A 27 7.29 8.45 1.00
C ASN A 27 6.94 7.40 -0.06
N LEU A 28 6.50 6.20 0.32
CA LEU A 28 6.02 5.22 -0.65
C LEU A 28 4.79 5.76 -1.38
N SER A 29 4.77 5.58 -2.70
CA SER A 29 3.61 5.91 -3.52
C SER A 29 2.99 4.62 -4.09
N PHE A 30 1.67 4.54 -4.01
CA PHE A 30 0.88 3.43 -4.53
C PHE A 30 0.07 3.92 -5.74
N ASN A 31 0.25 3.26 -6.87
CA ASN A 31 -0.38 3.64 -8.13
C ASN A 31 -1.16 2.46 -8.71
N LEU A 32 -2.41 2.69 -9.09
CA LEU A 32 -3.18 1.69 -9.82
C LEU A 32 -2.64 1.55 -11.24
N LYS A 33 -2.36 0.33 -11.67
CA LYS A 33 -1.90 0.03 -13.03
C LYS A 33 -2.97 -0.56 -13.92
N SER A 34 -3.75 -1.49 -13.37
CA SER A 34 -4.80 -2.13 -14.13
C SER A 34 -5.91 -2.62 -13.20
N VAL A 35 -7.11 -2.75 -13.77
CA VAL A 35 -8.25 -3.40 -13.15
C VAL A 35 -8.76 -4.45 -14.13
N ASN A 36 -8.98 -5.66 -13.63
CA ASN A 36 -9.42 -6.79 -14.44
C ASN A 36 -10.35 -7.71 -13.65
N ASN A 37 -10.98 -8.66 -14.35
CA ASN A 37 -11.88 -9.67 -13.78
C ASN A 37 -12.97 -9.10 -12.87
N ILE A 38 -13.71 -8.12 -13.39
CA ILE A 38 -14.85 -7.53 -12.69
C ILE A 38 -16.01 -8.51 -12.74
N SER A 39 -16.52 -8.89 -11.57
CA SER A 39 -17.66 -9.77 -11.42
C SER A 39 -18.56 -9.30 -10.28
N PHE A 40 -19.85 -9.62 -10.39
CA PHE A 40 -20.76 -9.51 -9.26
C PHE A 40 -20.56 -10.72 -8.33
N ASP A 41 -20.48 -10.47 -7.02
CA ASP A 41 -20.26 -11.52 -6.01
C ASP A 41 -21.54 -12.30 -5.62
N GLY A 42 -22.68 -11.96 -6.25
CA GLY A 42 -23.97 -12.60 -6.01
C GLY A 42 -24.65 -12.21 -4.68
N LEU A 43 -23.96 -11.52 -3.78
CA LEU A 43 -24.45 -11.06 -2.48
C LEU A 43 -24.76 -9.55 -2.45
N GLY A 44 -24.67 -8.89 -3.60
CA GLY A 44 -24.83 -7.45 -3.70
C GLY A 44 -23.50 -6.72 -3.47
N GLY A 45 -22.46 -7.16 -4.13
CA GLY A 45 -21.18 -6.46 -4.25
C GLY A 45 -20.54 -6.73 -5.59
N LEU A 46 -19.55 -5.90 -5.90
CA LEU A 46 -18.67 -6.05 -7.04
C LEU A 46 -17.29 -6.49 -6.55
N SER A 47 -16.74 -7.49 -7.19
CA SER A 47 -15.38 -7.94 -6.98
C SER A 47 -14.56 -7.66 -8.24
N LEU A 48 -13.34 -7.16 -8.08
CA LEU A 48 -12.39 -7.00 -9.16
C LEU A 48 -10.99 -7.39 -8.71
N LYS A 49 -10.08 -7.51 -9.66
CA LYS A 49 -8.65 -7.69 -9.42
C LYS A 49 -7.91 -6.45 -9.87
N ALA A 50 -7.09 -5.89 -8.98
CA ALA A 50 -6.29 -4.71 -9.23
C ALA A 50 -4.81 -5.05 -9.27
N ASP A 51 -4.08 -4.44 -10.20
CA ASP A 51 -2.63 -4.42 -10.19
C ASP A 51 -2.16 -3.09 -9.60
N VAL A 52 -1.43 -3.14 -8.49
CA VAL A 52 -0.96 -1.96 -7.76
C VAL A 52 0.55 -1.89 -7.84
N GLN A 53 1.09 -0.80 -8.37
CA GLN A 53 2.52 -0.51 -8.34
C GLN A 53 2.87 0.28 -7.10
N ILE A 54 3.81 -0.25 -6.33
CA ILE A 54 4.48 0.46 -5.25
C ILE A 54 5.74 1.10 -5.81
N VAL A 55 5.95 2.37 -5.51
CA VAL A 55 7.13 3.14 -5.92
C VAL A 55 7.88 3.57 -4.65
N ASN A 56 9.16 3.23 -4.56
CA ASN A 56 10.06 3.71 -3.52
C ASN A 56 10.93 4.84 -4.11
N PRO A 57 10.60 6.11 -3.87
CA PRO A 57 11.41 7.23 -4.37
C PRO A 57 12.69 7.44 -3.55
N SER A 58 12.84 6.77 -2.41
CA SER A 58 13.96 6.99 -1.51
C SER A 58 15.23 6.30 -2.02
N ASN A 59 16.39 6.79 -1.55
CA ASN A 59 17.69 6.14 -1.79
C ASN A 59 17.94 4.94 -0.87
N LEU A 60 16.96 4.56 -0.04
CA LEU A 60 17.07 3.44 0.89
C LEU A 60 16.42 2.20 0.29
N ASP A 61 17.16 1.10 0.36
CA ASP A 61 16.66 -0.21 -0.03
C ASP A 61 15.73 -0.76 1.06
N LEU A 62 14.47 -0.96 0.71
CA LEU A 62 13.44 -1.52 1.61
C LEU A 62 13.38 -3.05 1.53
N SER A 63 14.27 -3.69 0.79
CA SER A 63 14.45 -5.15 0.69
C SER A 63 15.18 -5.73 1.90
N ILE A 64 14.85 -5.25 3.10
CA ILE A 64 15.51 -5.69 4.33
C ILE A 64 15.06 -7.13 4.63
N PRO A 65 15.97 -8.11 4.69
CA PRO A 65 15.60 -9.46 5.07
C PRO A 65 15.03 -9.44 6.51
N GLY A 66 13.77 -9.87 6.66
CA GLY A 66 13.06 -9.84 7.95
C GLY A 66 12.42 -8.49 8.31
N SER A 67 12.32 -7.52 7.40
CA SER A 67 11.43 -6.39 7.60
C SER A 67 9.98 -6.86 7.66
N MET A 68 9.35 -6.61 8.80
CA MET A 68 7.92 -6.81 8.99
C MET A 68 7.14 -5.67 8.33
N ILE A 69 7.30 -5.46 7.02
CA ILE A 69 6.40 -4.61 6.25
C ILE A 69 5.28 -5.52 5.78
N ASN A 70 4.08 -5.28 6.31
CA ASN A 70 2.88 -6.01 5.96
C ASN A 70 1.84 -5.03 5.41
N ILE A 71 1.39 -5.24 4.17
CA ILE A 71 0.23 -4.53 3.64
C ILE A 71 -1.01 -5.29 4.07
N GLN A 72 -1.82 -4.65 4.92
CA GLN A 72 -3.04 -5.24 5.47
C GLN A 72 -4.26 -4.87 4.65
N GLN A 73 -4.32 -3.63 4.21
CA GLN A 73 -5.50 -3.14 3.51
C GLN A 73 -5.09 -2.10 2.48
N ILE A 74 -5.71 -2.19 1.31
CA ILE A 74 -5.61 -1.17 0.27
C ILE A 74 -7.02 -0.65 0.04
N GLU A 75 -7.21 0.63 0.24
CA GLU A 75 -8.48 1.33 0.06
C GLU A 75 -8.41 2.15 -1.23
N PHE A 76 -9.47 2.05 -2.02
CA PHE A 76 -9.57 2.72 -3.31
C PHE A 76 -10.60 3.84 -3.21
N PHE A 77 -10.14 5.06 -3.44
CA PHE A 77 -10.93 6.27 -3.36
C PHE A 77 -11.04 6.94 -4.72
N THR A 78 -12.18 7.57 -4.93
CA THR A 78 -12.43 8.46 -6.07
C THR A 78 -11.57 9.73 -5.95
N LYS A 79 -11.43 10.49 -7.03
CA LYS A 79 -10.84 11.85 -6.97
C LYS A 79 -11.61 12.79 -6.04
N SER A 80 -12.91 12.57 -5.87
CA SER A 80 -13.78 13.31 -4.96
C SER A 80 -13.59 12.89 -3.48
N GLY A 81 -12.78 11.86 -3.20
CA GLY A 81 -12.45 11.38 -1.85
C GLY A 81 -13.44 10.35 -1.29
N GLN A 82 -14.33 9.80 -2.10
CA GLN A 82 -15.28 8.78 -1.68
C GLN A 82 -14.66 7.39 -1.76
N LEU A 83 -14.86 6.57 -0.72
CA LEU A 83 -14.40 5.18 -0.71
C LEU A 83 -15.24 4.34 -1.69
N LEU A 84 -14.57 3.70 -2.64
CA LEU A 84 -15.21 2.75 -3.56
C LEU A 84 -15.16 1.33 -3.02
N GLY A 85 -14.00 0.92 -2.53
CA GLY A 85 -13.79 -0.45 -2.13
C GLY A 85 -12.47 -0.68 -1.42
N THR A 86 -12.35 -1.88 -0.90
CA THR A 86 -11.23 -2.29 -0.06
C THR A 86 -10.69 -3.62 -0.54
N ALA A 87 -9.38 -3.75 -0.60
CA ALA A 87 -8.69 -5.03 -0.70
C ALA A 87 -8.08 -5.37 0.66
N ASN A 88 -8.68 -6.33 1.33
CA ASN A 88 -8.11 -6.93 2.54
C ASN A 88 -7.04 -7.91 2.10
N THR A 89 -5.78 -7.55 2.35
CA THR A 89 -4.61 -8.34 1.93
C THR A 89 -3.73 -8.64 3.13
N ASN A 90 -2.81 -9.59 3.01
CA ASN A 90 -1.82 -9.84 4.05
C ASN A 90 -0.49 -10.12 3.36
N ILE A 91 -0.02 -9.09 2.64
CA ILE A 91 1.17 -9.19 1.81
C ILE A 91 2.36 -8.86 2.71
N ASN A 92 3.08 -9.91 3.06
CA ASN A 92 4.25 -9.85 3.93
C ASN A 92 5.56 -9.82 3.13
N ASN A 93 6.63 -9.35 3.76
CA ASN A 93 7.99 -9.39 3.24
C ASN A 93 8.16 -8.70 1.87
N ILE A 94 7.57 -7.52 1.74
CA ILE A 94 7.67 -6.75 0.50
C ILE A 94 9.07 -6.17 0.39
N ALA A 95 9.80 -6.63 -0.62
CA ALA A 95 11.11 -6.12 -0.98
C ALA A 95 11.00 -5.12 -2.14
N ILE A 96 11.48 -3.90 -1.91
CA ILE A 96 11.51 -2.82 -2.91
C ILE A 96 12.89 -2.16 -2.84
N SER A 97 13.62 -2.21 -3.95
CA SER A 97 14.94 -1.57 -4.04
C SER A 97 14.85 -0.05 -3.88
N ALA A 98 15.98 0.57 -3.54
CA ALA A 98 16.12 2.03 -3.59
C ALA A 98 15.78 2.55 -4.99
N GLN A 99 15.03 3.65 -5.07
CA GLN A 99 14.52 4.24 -6.32
C GLN A 99 13.77 3.23 -7.22
N GLY A 100 13.28 2.15 -6.63
CA GLY A 100 12.71 1.01 -7.32
C GLY A 100 11.19 1.03 -7.38
N THR A 101 10.64 0.08 -8.13
CA THR A 101 9.20 -0.18 -8.13
C THR A 101 8.93 -1.66 -7.95
N LYS A 102 7.78 -1.97 -7.32
CA LYS A 102 7.28 -3.34 -7.16
C LYS A 102 5.85 -3.38 -7.65
N LEU A 103 5.54 -4.30 -8.57
CA LEU A 103 4.19 -4.55 -9.00
C LEU A 103 3.57 -5.66 -8.14
N LEU A 104 2.46 -5.34 -7.48
CA LEU A 104 1.56 -6.29 -6.86
C LEU A 104 0.44 -6.60 -7.84
N GLN A 105 0.29 -7.86 -8.22
CA GLN A 105 -0.67 -8.27 -9.24
C GLN A 105 -1.87 -8.98 -8.63
N ASN A 106 -3.02 -8.85 -9.29
CA ASN A 106 -4.23 -9.61 -8.99
C ASN A 106 -4.74 -9.43 -7.55
N ILE A 107 -4.63 -8.22 -7.01
CA ILE A 107 -5.12 -7.90 -5.67
C ILE A 107 -6.65 -7.93 -5.67
N PRO A 108 -7.31 -8.79 -4.88
CA PRO A 108 -8.76 -8.89 -4.86
C PRO A 108 -9.35 -7.68 -4.13
N VAL A 109 -10.12 -6.86 -4.86
CA VAL A 109 -10.82 -5.69 -4.33
C VAL A 109 -12.30 -6.02 -4.23
N GLN A 110 -12.90 -5.64 -3.11
CA GLN A 110 -14.33 -5.75 -2.87
C GLN A 110 -14.95 -4.34 -2.81
N ILE A 111 -15.98 -4.13 -3.62
CA ILE A 111 -16.75 -2.89 -3.73
C ILE A 111 -18.18 -3.19 -3.27
N PRO A 112 -18.63 -2.62 -2.15
CA PRO A 112 -20.02 -2.76 -1.71
C PRO A 112 -21.00 -2.20 -2.75
N ILE A 113 -22.15 -2.84 -2.99
CA ILE A 113 -23.13 -2.35 -3.98
C ILE A 113 -23.64 -0.95 -3.68
N SER A 114 -23.73 -0.55 -2.40
CA SER A 114 -24.11 0.80 -2.02
C SER A 114 -23.15 1.84 -2.58
N GLN A 115 -21.84 1.53 -2.59
CA GLN A 115 -20.81 2.39 -3.18
C GLN A 115 -20.79 2.29 -4.71
N ALA A 116 -21.03 1.09 -5.27
CA ALA A 116 -21.08 0.89 -6.71
C ALA A 116 -22.24 1.66 -7.38
N LEU A 117 -23.43 1.64 -6.76
CA LEU A 117 -24.61 2.34 -7.28
C LEU A 117 -24.51 3.85 -7.10
N GLY A 118 -23.92 4.31 -5.99
CA GLY A 118 -23.69 5.73 -5.73
C GLY A 118 -22.70 6.39 -6.70
N ASN A 119 -21.75 5.60 -7.24
CA ASN A 119 -20.60 6.13 -8.00
C ASN A 119 -20.42 5.43 -9.35
N ILE A 120 -21.52 5.03 -10.00
CA ILE A 120 -21.44 4.15 -11.17
C ILE A 120 -20.68 4.78 -12.35
N SER A 121 -20.74 6.10 -12.51
CA SER A 121 -19.97 6.83 -13.53
C SER A 121 -18.47 6.76 -13.27
N GLU A 122 -18.06 7.00 -12.02
CA GLU A 122 -16.66 6.93 -11.62
C GLU A 122 -16.15 5.49 -11.68
N LEU A 123 -17.00 4.50 -11.35
CA LEU A 123 -16.69 3.09 -11.53
C LEU A 123 -16.41 2.74 -12.99
N LEU A 124 -17.25 3.20 -13.92
CA LEU A 124 -17.03 3.00 -15.35
C LEU A 124 -15.77 3.70 -15.84
N ASP A 125 -15.48 4.90 -15.32
CA ASP A 125 -14.26 5.63 -15.64
C ASP A 125 -13.01 4.87 -15.18
N ILE A 126 -13.04 4.16 -14.06
CA ILE A 126 -11.91 3.32 -13.59
C ILE A 126 -11.63 2.15 -14.52
N VAL A 127 -12.69 1.54 -15.06
CA VAL A 127 -12.57 0.43 -16.01
C VAL A 127 -11.98 0.91 -17.34
N GLY A 128 -12.29 2.15 -17.75
CA GLY A 128 -11.77 2.76 -18.97
C GLY A 128 -10.40 3.44 -18.81
N ASP A 129 -10.14 4.04 -17.65
CA ASP A 129 -8.96 4.85 -17.33
C ASP A 129 -8.63 4.80 -15.83
N SER A 130 -7.64 3.98 -15.48
CA SER A 130 -7.19 3.76 -14.11
C SER A 130 -6.46 4.97 -13.48
N SER A 131 -6.25 6.06 -14.21
CA SER A 131 -5.59 7.29 -13.69
C SER A 131 -6.48 8.15 -12.79
N ASN A 132 -7.76 7.78 -12.62
CA ASN A 132 -8.76 8.52 -11.87
C ASN A 132 -8.95 8.07 -10.41
N LEU A 133 -8.02 7.28 -9.87
CA LEU A 133 -8.12 6.77 -8.49
C LEU A 133 -7.02 7.24 -7.57
N ASN A 134 -7.44 7.56 -6.35
CA ASN A 134 -6.57 7.71 -5.20
C ASN A 134 -6.51 6.38 -4.46
N ILE A 135 -5.30 5.92 -4.12
CA ILE A 135 -5.12 4.72 -3.30
C ILE A 135 -4.64 5.19 -1.94
N ALA A 136 -5.32 4.75 -0.88
CA ALA A 136 -4.75 4.77 0.46
C ALA A 136 -4.39 3.34 0.87
N THR A 137 -3.28 3.15 1.57
CA THR A 137 -2.82 1.82 1.99
C THR A 137 -2.50 1.82 3.47
N THR A 138 -3.09 0.88 4.19
CA THR A 138 -2.73 0.58 5.57
C THR A 138 -1.59 -0.43 5.59
N ILE A 139 -0.43 0.04 6.03
CA ILE A 139 0.77 -0.78 6.21
C ILE A 139 1.07 -0.95 7.69
N GLU A 140 1.46 -2.14 8.09
CA GLU A 140 2.04 -2.41 9.40
C GLU A 140 3.55 -2.58 9.25
N ILE A 141 4.30 -1.84 10.08
CA ILE A 141 5.75 -1.84 10.12
C ILE A 141 6.19 -2.05 11.56
N PHE A 142 6.91 -3.14 11.85
CA PHE A 142 7.38 -3.48 13.20
C PHE A 142 6.27 -3.45 14.27
N GLY A 143 5.05 -3.89 13.93
CA GLY A 143 3.89 -3.89 14.84
C GLY A 143 3.19 -2.54 15.01
N LYS A 144 3.58 -1.51 14.25
CA LYS A 144 2.88 -0.21 14.20
C LYS A 144 2.17 -0.04 12.87
N GLN A 145 0.90 0.37 12.91
CA GLN A 145 0.10 0.62 11.73
C GLN A 145 0.22 2.07 11.27
N PHE A 146 0.34 2.26 9.97
CA PHE A 146 0.39 3.54 9.28
C PHE A 146 -0.61 3.49 8.12
N THR A 147 -1.38 4.56 7.94
CA THR A 147 -2.21 4.75 6.74
C THR A 147 -1.53 5.80 5.88
N LEU A 148 -1.20 5.41 4.65
CA LEU A 148 -0.54 6.24 3.65
C LEU A 148 -1.50 6.56 2.52
#